data_AF-A0A4D6LNM7-F1
#
_entry.id   AF-A0A4D6LNM7-F1
#
_cell.length_a   1.000
_cell.length_b   1.000
_cell.length_c   1.000
_cell.angle_alpha   90.00
_cell.angle_beta   90.00
_cell.angle_gamma   90.00
#
_symmetry.space_group_name_H-M   'P 1'
#
loop_
_entity.id
_entity.type
_entity.pdbx_description
1 polymer ?
#
loop_
_entity_poly.entity_id
_entity_poly.type
_entity_poly.pdbx_seq_one_letter_code
_entity_poly.pdbx_strand_id
1 'polypeptide(L)' 'MVLAIIRLRPTRKGDYFRYLAEFKTDQERKEAAEQSLKGYEAASATANTDLPSTHPIRLGLALNLSVFYYEIMNSPER' A
#
# COMPACT_ATOMS: atom_id res chain seq x y z
N MET A 1 -7.56 -21.26 2.06
CA MET A 1 -6.22 -20.66 1.88
C MET A 1 -6.05 -19.89 0.57
N VAL A 2 -6.52 -20.38 -0.59
CA VAL A 2 -6.31 -19.70 -1.90
C VAL A 2 -6.96 -18.30 -2.00
N LEU A 3 -8.13 -18.06 -1.38
CA LEU A 3 -8.76 -16.73 -1.36
C LEU A 3 -7.94 -15.66 -0.61
N ALA A 4 -7.22 -16.04 0.45
CA ALA A 4 -6.41 -15.10 1.24
C ALA A 4 -5.18 -14.62 0.46
N ILE A 5 -4.59 -15.48 -0.37
CA ILE A 5 -3.46 -15.13 -1.25
C ILE A 5 -3.93 -14.16 -2.35
N ILE A 6 -5.15 -14.32 -2.86
CA ILE A 6 -5.73 -13.44 -3.89
C ILE A 6 -6.04 -12.04 -3.31
N ARG A 7 -6.57 -11.96 -2.07
CA ARG A 7 -6.86 -10.68 -1.39
C ARG A 7 -5.62 -9.87 -0.99
N LEU A 8 -4.44 -10.49 -0.93
CA LEU A 8 -3.17 -9.82 -0.64
C LEU A 8 -2.41 -9.38 -1.90
N ARG A 9 -2.90 -9.66 -3.12
CA ARG A 9 -2.20 -9.21 -4.35
C ARG A 9 -2.09 -7.69 -4.49
N PRO A 10 -3.12 -6.88 -4.16
CA PRO A 10 -3.01 -5.43 -4.29
C PRO A 10 -2.02 -4.83 -3.28
N THR A 11 -1.99 -5.35 -2.05
CA THR A 11 -1.02 -4.92 -1.02
C THR A 11 0.41 -5.25 -1.43
N ARG A 12 0.64 -6.45 -1.99
CA ARG A 12 1.94 -6.85 -2.53
C ARG A 12 2.45 -5.91 -3.62
N LYS A 13 1.56 -5.42 -4.48
CA LYS A 13 1.91 -4.44 -5.52
C LYS A 13 2.31 -3.10 -4.91
N GLY A 14 1.54 -2.61 -3.93
CA GLY A 14 1.87 -1.39 -3.18
C GLY A 14 3.25 -1.47 -2.53
N ASP A 15 3.49 -2.50 -1.73
CA ASP A 15 4.77 -2.70 -1.04
C ASP A 15 5.95 -2.82 -2.01
N TYR A 16 5.80 -3.54 -3.13
CA TYR A 16 6.86 -3.66 -4.14
C TYR A 16 7.27 -2.30 -4.73
N PHE A 17 6.29 -1.47 -5.08
CA PHE A 17 6.58 -0.13 -5.62
C PHE A 17 7.07 0.84 -4.54
N ARG A 18 6.65 0.67 -3.27
CA ARG A 18 7.23 1.38 -2.14
C ARG A 18 8.72 1.10 -2.01
N TYR A 19 9.13 -0.17 -2.01
CA TYR A 19 10.55 -0.54 -1.96
C TYR A 19 11.32 0.00 -3.19
N LEU A 20 10.72 0.00 -4.38
CA LEU A 20 11.32 0.64 -5.55
C LEU A 20 11.54 2.15 -5.33
N ALA A 21 10.57 2.85 -4.75
CA ALA A 21 10.66 4.28 -4.49
C ALA A 21 11.75 4.65 -3.47
N GLU A 22 12.18 3.72 -2.61
CA GLU A 22 13.28 3.93 -1.66
C GLU A 22 14.64 4.06 -2.36
N PHE A 23 14.85 3.33 -3.46
CA PHE A 23 16.14 3.31 -4.18
C PHE A 23 16.18 4.21 -5.41
N LYS A 24 15.01 4.60 -5.94
CA LYS A 24 14.91 5.46 -7.12
C LYS A 24 15.07 6.93 -6.75
N THR A 25 15.48 7.75 -7.73
CA THR A 25 15.63 9.20 -7.57
C THR A 25 14.73 9.97 -8.54
N ASP A 26 14.51 11.25 -8.24
CA ASP A 26 13.84 12.22 -9.10
C ASP A 26 12.49 11.72 -9.66
N GLN A 27 12.40 11.59 -10.99
CA GLN A 27 11.18 11.22 -11.70
C GLN A 27 10.81 9.75 -11.48
N GLU A 28 11.79 8.84 -11.46
CA GLU A 28 11.53 7.42 -11.23
C GLU A 28 11.00 7.17 -9.80
N ARG A 29 11.46 7.96 -8.82
CA ARG A 29 10.91 7.91 -7.46
C ARG A 29 9.44 8.30 -7.44
N LYS A 30 9.07 9.38 -8.13
CA LYS A 30 7.68 9.85 -8.20
C LYS A 30 6.77 8.82 -8.86
N GLU A 31 7.21 8.23 -9.97
CA GLU A 31 6.45 7.19 -10.67
C GLU A 31 6.27 5.94 -9.81
N ALA A 32 7.33 5.49 -9.12
CA ALA A 32 7.24 4.39 -8.18
C ALA A 32 6.28 4.70 -7.01
N ALA A 33 6.34 5.92 -6.46
CA ALA A 33 5.43 6.36 -5.40
C ALA A 33 3.97 6.37 -5.87
N GLU A 34 3.68 6.86 -7.08
CA GLU A 34 2.32 6.84 -7.64
C GLU A 34 1.79 5.42 -7.87
N GLN A 35 2.64 4.50 -8.35
CA GLN A 35 2.26 3.09 -8.53
C GLN A 35 2.03 2.39 -7.19
N SER A 36 2.83 2.73 -6.18
CA SER A 36 2.64 2.27 -4.80
C SER A 36 1.29 2.72 -4.25
N LEU A 37 0.98 4.01 -4.38
CA LEU A 37 -0.28 4.59 -3.91
C LEU A 37 -1.49 3.94 -4.58
N LYS A 38 -1.48 3.78 -5.91
CA LYS A 38 -2.54 3.08 -6.66
C LYS A 38 -2.73 1.64 -6.17
N GLY A 39 -1.66 0.95 -5.80
CA GLY A 39 -1.70 -0.39 -5.22
C GLY A 39 -2.41 -0.40 -3.86
N TYR A 40 -2.03 0.51 -2.96
CA TYR A 40 -2.65 0.63 -1.64
C TYR A 40 -4.10 1.10 -1.69
N GLU A 41 -4.48 2.00 -2.59
CA GLU A 41 -5.86 2.45 -2.76
C GLU A 41 -6.76 1.30 -3.25
N ALA A 42 -6.31 0.54 -4.24
CA ALA A 42 -7.03 -0.64 -4.73
C ALA A 42 -7.17 -1.72 -3.64
N ALA A 43 -6.13 -1.92 -2.84
CA ALA A 43 -6.17 -2.80 -1.68
C ALA A 43 -7.18 -2.32 -0.63
N SER A 44 -7.19 -1.01 -0.36
CA SER A 44 -8.04 -0.38 0.66
C SER A 44 -9.51 -0.44 0.26
N ALA A 45 -9.83 -0.16 -1.01
CA ALA A 45 -11.19 -0.29 -1.54
C ALA A 45 -11.73 -1.73 -1.39
N THR A 46 -10.88 -2.73 -1.69
CA THR A 46 -11.24 -4.14 -1.54
C THR A 46 -11.41 -4.50 -0.07
N ALA A 47 -10.47 -4.12 0.79
CA ALA A 47 -10.51 -4.42 2.22
C ALA A 47 -11.68 -3.73 2.93
N ASN A 48 -12.05 -2.52 2.52
CA ASN A 48 -13.19 -1.79 3.07
C ASN A 48 -14.53 -2.45 2.73
N THR A 49 -14.63 -3.08 1.56
CA THR A 49 -15.83 -3.81 1.12
C THR A 49 -15.93 -5.20 1.74
N ASP A 50 -14.80 -5.91 1.79
CA ASP A 50 -14.79 -7.35 2.09
C ASP A 50 -14.49 -7.69 3.55
N LEU A 51 -13.92 -6.76 4.32
CA LEU A 51 -13.39 -7.02 5.66
C LEU A 51 -13.90 -6.00 6.71
N PRO A 52 -14.26 -6.46 7.92
CA PRO A 52 -14.59 -5.56 9.01
C PRO A 52 -13.38 -4.70 9.40
N SER A 53 -13.65 -3.53 10.01
CA SER A 53 -12.60 -2.56 10.40
C SER A 53 -11.55 -3.13 11.36
N THR A 54 -11.93 -4.13 12.15
CA THR A 54 -11.05 -4.82 13.12
C THR A 54 -10.26 -5.99 12.52
N HIS A 55 -10.45 -6.29 11.23
CA HIS A 55 -9.80 -7.44 10.61
C HIS A 55 -8.27 -7.23 10.51
N PRO A 56 -7.43 -8.19 10.93
CA PRO A 56 -5.97 -8.02 10.96
C PRO A 56 -5.35 -7.63 9.61
N ILE A 57 -5.86 -8.15 8.50
CA ILE A 57 -5.39 -7.77 7.15
C ILE A 57 -5.67 -6.29 6.84
N ARG A 58 -6.85 -5.77 7.24
CA ARG A 58 -7.21 -4.37 7.01
C ARG A 58 -6.40 -3.43 7.89
N LEU A 59 -6.14 -3.84 9.12
CA LEU A 59 -5.23 -3.13 10.04
C LEU A 59 -3.79 -3.11 9.52
N GLY A 60 -3.27 -4.26 9.06
CA GLY A 60 -1.93 -4.34 8.48
C GLY A 60 -1.79 -3.51 7.20
N LEU A 61 -2.83 -3.43 6.38
CA LEU A 61 -2.87 -2.54 5.22
C LEU A 61 -2.84 -1.07 5.63
N ALA A 62 -3.64 -0.67 6.61
CA ALA A 62 -3.65 0.71 7.12
C ALA A 62 -2.27 1.10 7.67
N LEU A 63 -1.61 0.20 8.40
CA LEU A 63 -0.25 0.40 8.89
C LEU A 63 0.77 0.58 7.75
N ASN A 64 0.74 -0.29 6.73
CA ASN A 64 1.66 -0.15 5.59
C ASN A 64 1.42 1.16 4.82
N LEU A 65 0.15 1.58 4.69
CA LEU A 65 -0.20 2.84 4.05
C LEU A 65 0.30 4.06 4.86
N SER A 66 0.20 4.03 6.20
CA SER A 66 0.76 5.12 7.03
C SER A 66 2.29 5.19 6.91
N VAL A 67 2.97 4.05 6.87
CA VAL A 67 4.44 4.01 6.65
C VAL A 67 4.78 4.61 5.28
N PHE A 68 4.02 4.27 4.24
CA PHE A 68 4.20 4.86 2.91
C PHE A 68 4.04 6.39 2.91
N TYR A 69 3.02 6.93 3.59
CA TYR A 69 2.84 8.39 3.67
C TYR A 69 3.98 9.07 4.41
N TYR A 70 4.48 8.45 5.48
CA TYR A 70 5.59 8.97 6.26
C TYR A 70 6.91 8.93 5.49
N GLU A 71 7.31 7.74 5.00
CA GLU A 71 8.65 7.51 4.45
C GLU A 71 8.79 7.96 2.99
N ILE A 72 7.76 7.73 2.16
CA ILE A 72 7.86 7.99 0.71
C ILE A 72 7.30 9.36 0.34
N MET A 73 6.10 9.68 0.84
CA MET A 73 5.39 10.92 0.49
C MET A 73 5.76 12.10 1.39
N ASN A 74 6.58 11.89 2.43
CA ASN A 74 6.97 12.92 3.40
C ASN A 74 5.77 13.72 3.93
N SER A 75 4.66 13.03 4.17
CA SER A 75 3.36 13.60 4.55
C SER A 75 2.92 12.99 5.89
N PRO A 76 3.59 13.34 7.01
CA PRO A 76 3.36 12.69 8.31
C PRO A 76 1.97 12.95 8.92
N GLU A 77 1.21 13.89 8.36
CA GLU A 77 -0.15 14.22 8.79
C GLU A 77 -1.23 13.28 8.20
N ARG A 78 -0.85 12.39 7.27
CA ARG A 78 -1.72 11.43 6.60
C ARG A 78 -1.47 10.01 7.09
#